data_AF-A0A368TW64-F1
#
_entry.id   AF-A0A368TW64-F1
#
_cell.length_a   1.000
_cell.length_b   1.000
_cell.length_c   1.000
_cell.angle_alpha   90.00
_cell.angle_beta   90.00
_cell.angle_gamma   90.00
#
_symmetry.space_group_name_H-M   'P 1'
#
loop_
_entity.id
_entity.type
_entity.pdbx_description
1 polymer ?
#
loop_
_entity_poly.entity_id
_entity_poly.type
_entity_poly.pdbx_seq_one_letter_code
_entity_poly.pdbx_strand_id
1 'polypeptide(L)'
;MNLITVISLPFTRHAGWKELQQRRPSIPLLAWAIVLPMSLLPPLMLYYAGTHHGDDFANGFGDRPWHYITIILLVAELLTFFVMGWLIHAVVNSSRHLTIDYHDAYLLAALAPLPLWSSAVVLVIPSLLLNALAVVVALGISISLVYHGLQALCQRQDEDVETMAATHTIMAAGVLAWGLLMALVWAL
;
A
#
# COMPACT_ATOMS: atom_id res chain seq x y z
N MET A 1 10.14 18.00 5.39
CA MET A 1 8.83 17.70 6.02
C MET A 1 9.10 17.32 7.46
N ASN A 2 8.25 17.78 8.39
CA ASN A 2 8.34 17.34 9.77
C ASN A 2 7.75 15.91 9.86
N LEU A 3 8.37 15.00 10.62
CA LEU A 3 7.92 13.60 10.72
C LEU A 3 6.45 13.51 11.19
N ILE A 4 6.06 14.48 12.02
CA ILE A 4 4.71 14.66 12.57
C ILE A 4 3.68 14.87 11.45
N THR A 5 4.03 15.61 10.38
CA THR A 5 3.13 15.90 9.26
C THR A 5 2.88 14.67 8.38
N VAL A 6 3.83 13.74 8.31
CA VAL A 6 3.69 12.44 7.60
C VAL A 6 2.78 11.51 8.39
N ILE A 7 3.01 11.43 9.71
CA ILE A 7 2.22 10.58 10.61
C ILE A 7 0.78 11.08 10.72
N SER A 8 0.52 12.38 10.53
CA SER A 8 -0.83 12.94 10.56
C SER A 8 -1.63 12.75 9.27
N LEU A 9 -1.03 12.29 8.16
CA LEU A 9 -1.72 12.08 6.87
C LEU A 9 -2.94 11.15 6.95
N PRO A 10 -2.88 9.98 7.62
CA PRO A 10 -4.05 9.12 7.81
C PRO A 10 -5.12 9.71 8.74
N PHE A 11 -4.79 10.73 9.55
CA PHE A 11 -5.67 11.26 10.61
C PHE A 11 -6.18 12.68 10.35
N THR A 12 -5.63 13.42 9.37
CA THR A 12 -5.99 14.82 9.13
C THR A 12 -6.24 15.10 7.64
N ARG A 13 -7.40 15.69 7.33
CA ARG A 13 -7.85 15.96 5.94
C ARG A 13 -7.04 17.04 5.20
N HIS A 14 -6.37 17.99 5.88
CA HIS A 14 -5.99 19.25 5.20
C HIS A 14 -4.52 19.68 5.33
N ALA A 15 -3.86 19.53 6.48
CA ALA A 15 -2.52 20.10 6.65
C ALA A 15 -1.43 19.36 5.85
N GLY A 16 -1.39 18.03 5.94
CA GLY A 16 -0.36 17.23 5.24
C GLY A 16 -0.61 17.06 3.74
N TRP A 17 -1.87 16.88 3.32
CA TRP A 17 -2.24 16.65 1.92
C TRP A 17 -2.07 17.89 1.04
N LYS A 18 -2.41 19.08 1.55
CA LYS A 18 -2.26 20.34 0.80
C LYS A 18 -0.80 20.69 0.57
N GLU A 19 0.08 20.41 1.52
CA GLU A 19 1.53 20.63 1.37
C GLU A 19 2.14 19.64 0.35
N LEU A 20 1.69 18.39 0.35
CA LEU A 20 2.09 17.39 -0.65
C LEU A 20 1.61 17.74 -2.06
N GLN A 21 0.35 18.19 -2.19
CA GLN A 21 -0.22 18.63 -3.46
C GLN A 21 0.51 19.86 -4.03
N GLN A 22 0.94 20.79 -3.16
CA GLN A 22 1.74 21.96 -3.57
C GLN A 22 3.13 21.58 -4.07
N ARG A 23 3.72 20.49 -3.58
CA ARG A 23 5.05 20.03 -4.03
C ARG A 23 5.03 19.35 -5.40
N ARG A 24 3.86 18.88 -5.87
CA ARG A 24 3.69 18.14 -7.14
C ARG A 24 4.88 17.21 -7.47
N PRO A 25 5.17 16.21 -6.62
CA PRO A 25 6.26 15.29 -6.89
C PRO A 25 6.00 14.54 -8.19
N SER A 26 7.04 14.38 -9.01
CA SER A 26 6.92 13.65 -10.27
C SER A 26 6.72 12.15 -9.99
N ILE A 27 5.94 11.47 -10.83
CA ILE A 27 5.66 10.03 -10.70
C ILE A 27 6.94 9.18 -10.65
N PRO A 28 7.97 9.44 -11.51
CA PRO A 28 9.22 8.70 -11.42
C PRO A 28 9.95 8.92 -10.10
N LEU A 29 9.86 10.12 -9.52
CA LEU A 29 10.45 10.43 -8.22
C LEU A 29 9.73 9.67 -7.09
N LEU A 30 8.39 9.60 -7.11
CA LEU A 30 7.63 8.79 -6.16
C LEU A 30 8.00 7.31 -6.26
N ALA A 31 8.09 6.80 -7.49
CA ALA A 31 8.45 5.41 -7.76
C ALA A 31 9.86 5.09 -7.21
N TRP A 32 10.86 5.92 -7.52
CA TRP A 32 12.25 5.68 -7.12
C TRP A 32 12.56 6.00 -5.66
N ALA A 33 12.03 7.10 -5.13
CA ALA A 33 12.40 7.58 -3.80
C ALA A 33 11.56 6.98 -2.68
N ILE A 34 10.34 6.49 -2.96
CA ILE A 34 9.41 5.98 -1.95
C ILE A 34 9.04 4.54 -2.23
N VAL A 35 8.44 4.26 -3.38
CA VAL A 35 7.85 2.95 -3.67
C VAL A 35 8.92 1.87 -3.71
N LEU A 36 9.97 2.06 -4.51
CA LEU A 36 11.05 1.08 -4.68
C LEU A 36 11.77 0.70 -3.36
N PRO A 37 12.25 1.66 -2.53
CA PRO A 37 12.91 1.28 -1.28
C PRO A 37 11.95 0.65 -0.27
N MET A 38 10.70 1.11 -0.22
CA MET A 38 9.73 0.58 0.74
C MET A 38 9.15 -0.77 0.32
N SER A 39 8.93 -1.01 -0.98
CA SER A 39 8.49 -2.30 -1.51
C SER A 39 9.56 -3.38 -1.45
N LEU A 40 10.83 -2.99 -1.25
CA LEU A 40 11.91 -3.95 -1.02
C LEU A 40 11.88 -4.49 0.43
N LEU A 41 11.29 -3.74 1.36
CA LEU A 41 11.28 -4.08 2.78
C LEU A 41 10.51 -5.40 3.04
N PRO A 42 9.27 -5.60 2.55
CA PRO A 42 8.55 -6.85 2.77
C PRO A 42 9.24 -8.09 2.19
N PRO A 43 9.69 -8.11 0.92
CA PRO A 43 10.47 -9.20 0.37
C PRO A 43 11.72 -9.52 1.19
N LEU A 44 12.45 -8.50 1.64
CA LEU A 44 13.67 -8.69 2.41
C LEU A 44 13.39 -9.27 3.81
N MET A 45 12.38 -8.74 4.50
CA MET A 45 11.99 -9.22 5.82
C MET A 45 11.39 -10.63 5.76
N LEU A 46 10.64 -10.93 4.70
CA LEU A 46 10.11 -12.27 4.47
C LEU A 46 11.21 -13.28 4.14
N TYR A 47 12.20 -12.89 3.33
CA TYR A 47 13.40 -13.69 3.09
C TYR A 47 14.18 -13.98 4.39
N TYR A 48 14.35 -12.94 5.22
CA TYR A 48 14.99 -13.06 6.52
C TYR A 48 14.22 -14.01 7.45
N ALA A 49 12.90 -13.83 7.59
CA ALA A 49 12.08 -14.70 8.43
C ALA A 49 12.10 -16.15 7.94
N GLY A 50 12.02 -16.36 6.63
CA GLY A 50 12.06 -17.69 6.02
C GLY A 50 13.37 -18.44 6.22
N THR A 51 14.51 -17.73 6.17
CA THR A 51 15.85 -18.34 6.29
C THR A 51 16.39 -18.39 7.72
N HIS A 52 15.99 -17.45 8.58
CA HIS A 52 16.53 -17.31 9.93
C HIS A 52 15.65 -17.96 11.00
N HIS A 53 14.33 -17.83 10.89
CA HIS A 53 13.38 -18.48 11.81
C HIS A 53 12.91 -19.83 11.26
N GLY A 54 12.76 -19.98 9.95
CA GLY A 54 12.41 -21.25 9.32
C GLY A 54 11.19 -21.89 10.00
N ASP A 55 11.36 -23.13 10.47
CA ASP A 55 10.28 -23.89 11.11
C ASP A 55 9.84 -23.35 12.48
N ASP A 56 10.64 -22.51 13.14
CA ASP A 56 10.22 -21.82 14.38
C ASP A 56 9.08 -20.83 14.11
N PHE A 57 8.94 -20.38 12.85
CA PHE A 57 7.87 -19.48 12.43
C PHE A 57 6.58 -20.26 12.12
N ALA A 58 6.69 -21.34 11.35
CA ALA A 58 5.63 -22.31 11.09
C ALA A 58 6.24 -23.60 10.50
N ASN A 59 5.67 -24.77 10.79
CA ASN A 59 6.15 -26.03 10.22
C ASN A 59 6.19 -26.00 8.67
N GLY A 60 7.33 -26.32 8.07
CA GLY A 60 7.53 -26.33 6.63
C GLY A 60 7.71 -24.94 6.01
N PHE A 61 7.94 -23.92 6.84
CA PHE A 61 8.21 -22.56 6.40
C PHE A 61 9.67 -22.43 5.92
N GLY A 62 10.62 -23.18 6.50
CA GLY A 62 12.02 -23.17 6.07
C GLY A 62 12.26 -23.80 4.69
N ASP A 63 11.45 -24.79 4.31
CA ASP A 63 11.60 -25.56 3.06
C ASP A 63 11.07 -24.84 1.81
N ARG A 64 10.41 -23.69 1.97
CA ARG A 64 9.85 -22.93 0.86
C ARG A 64 10.96 -22.24 0.05
N PRO A 65 10.80 -22.12 -1.27
CA PRO A 65 11.80 -21.46 -2.11
C PRO A 65 11.68 -19.93 -2.00
N TRP A 66 12.09 -19.38 -0.85
CA TRP A 66 11.95 -17.96 -0.50
C TRP A 66 12.53 -16.99 -1.52
N HIS A 67 13.56 -17.40 -2.25
CA HIS A 67 14.11 -16.57 -3.33
C HIS A 67 13.08 -16.26 -4.43
N TYR A 68 12.33 -17.26 -4.90
CA TYR A 68 11.28 -17.02 -5.91
C TYR A 68 10.10 -16.24 -5.32
N ILE A 69 9.66 -16.60 -4.11
CA ILE A 69 8.53 -15.94 -3.42
C ILE A 69 8.78 -14.44 -3.25
N THR A 70 9.98 -14.07 -2.82
CA THR A 70 10.36 -12.68 -2.53
C THR A 70 10.53 -11.85 -3.81
N ILE A 71 11.08 -12.43 -4.88
CA ILE A 71 11.13 -11.78 -6.20
C ILE A 71 9.73 -11.54 -6.75
N ILE A 72 8.86 -12.55 -6.70
CA ILE A 72 7.47 -12.44 -7.14
C ILE A 72 6.74 -11.37 -6.33
N LEU A 73 6.90 -11.36 -5.01
CA LEU A 73 6.32 -10.36 -4.13
C LEU A 73 6.78 -8.94 -4.51
N LEU A 74 8.09 -8.75 -4.71
CA LEU A 74 8.65 -7.45 -5.13
C LEU A 74 8.05 -6.98 -6.46
N VAL A 75 8.03 -7.86 -7.47
CA VAL A 75 7.48 -7.54 -8.79
C VAL A 75 5.99 -7.23 -8.70
N ALA A 76 5.24 -8.02 -7.91
CA ALA A 76 3.82 -7.81 -7.71
C ALA A 76 3.54 -6.46 -7.04
N GLU A 77 4.27 -6.10 -5.98
CA GLU A 77 4.11 -4.82 -5.29
C GLU A 77 4.39 -3.63 -6.21
N LEU A 78 5.47 -3.69 -7.01
CA LEU A 78 5.79 -2.66 -8.00
C LEU A 78 4.70 -2.56 -9.07
N LEU A 79 4.20 -3.69 -9.57
CA LEU A 79 3.14 -3.73 -10.57
C LEU A 79 1.82 -3.18 -9.99
N THR A 80 1.48 -3.54 -8.76
CA THR A 80 0.31 -3.03 -8.05
C THR A 80 0.37 -1.52 -7.92
N PHE A 81 1.53 -0.91 -7.65
CA PHE A 81 1.65 0.55 -7.63
C PHE A 81 1.21 1.20 -8.95
N PHE A 82 1.70 0.71 -10.10
CA PHE A 82 1.31 1.24 -11.41
C PHE A 82 -0.17 1.00 -11.72
N VAL A 83 -0.66 -0.21 -11.45
CA VAL A 83 -2.06 -0.58 -11.69
C VAL A 83 -2.99 0.24 -10.81
N MET A 84 -2.65 0.44 -9.54
CA MET A 84 -3.47 1.21 -8.58
C MET A 84 -3.47 2.69 -8.89
N GLY A 85 -2.33 3.28 -9.26
CA GLY A 85 -2.28 4.68 -9.71
C GLY A 85 -3.18 4.93 -10.91
N TRP A 86 -3.14 4.02 -11.90
CA TRP A 86 -4.04 4.07 -13.06
C TRP A 86 -5.51 3.82 -12.66
N LEU A 87 -5.78 2.81 -11.83
CA LEU A 87 -7.13 2.46 -11.38
C LEU A 87 -7.79 3.59 -10.60
N ILE A 88 -7.07 4.23 -9.67
CA ILE A 88 -7.56 5.39 -8.91
C ILE A 88 -7.96 6.50 -9.88
N HIS A 89 -7.09 6.84 -10.83
CA HIS A 89 -7.39 7.87 -11.82
C HIS A 89 -8.61 7.49 -12.69
N ALA A 90 -8.66 6.25 -13.18
CA ALA A 90 -9.73 5.76 -14.04
C ALA A 90 -11.08 5.72 -13.31
N VAL A 91 -11.12 5.20 -12.07
CA VAL A 91 -12.34 5.11 -11.26
C VAL A 91 -12.85 6.49 -10.90
N VAL A 92 -11.97 7.38 -10.41
CA VAL A 92 -12.37 8.72 -9.98
C VAL A 92 -12.83 9.56 -11.17
N ASN A 93 -12.11 9.52 -12.30
CA ASN A 93 -12.43 10.31 -13.49
C ASN A 93 -13.55 9.71 -14.36
N SER A 94 -13.95 8.46 -14.10
CA SER A 94 -15.17 7.88 -14.70
C SER A 94 -16.44 8.38 -13.99
N SER A 95 -16.32 8.83 -12.74
CA SER A 95 -17.40 9.50 -12.03
C SER A 95 -17.56 10.92 -12.55
N ARG A 96 -18.81 11.31 -12.87
CA ARG A 96 -19.10 12.60 -13.54
C ARG A 96 -18.87 13.82 -12.64
N HIS A 97 -18.67 13.61 -11.34
CA HIS A 97 -18.67 14.65 -10.29
C HIS A 97 -17.34 14.80 -9.54
N LEU A 98 -16.42 13.83 -9.66
CA LEU A 98 -15.10 13.84 -9.04
C LEU A 98 -14.00 13.90 -10.11
N THR A 99 -13.00 14.74 -9.90
CA THR A 99 -11.82 14.81 -10.76
C THR A 99 -10.56 14.80 -9.92
N ILE A 100 -9.58 14.00 -10.33
CA ILE A 100 -8.25 13.90 -9.72
C ILE A 100 -7.18 13.98 -10.80
N ASP A 101 -6.12 14.75 -10.54
CA ASP A 101 -4.95 14.78 -11.43
C ASP A 101 -4.25 13.42 -11.42
N TYR A 102 -3.60 13.06 -12.52
CA TYR A 102 -2.81 11.84 -12.65
C TYR A 102 -1.69 11.80 -11.58
N HIS A 103 -1.09 12.96 -11.28
CA HIS A 103 -0.07 13.08 -10.23
C HIS A 103 -0.62 12.77 -8.84
N ASP A 104 -1.81 13.27 -8.52
CA ASP A 104 -2.45 13.10 -7.22
C ASP A 104 -2.92 11.65 -7.02
N ALA A 105 -3.40 10.99 -8.09
CA ALA A 105 -3.75 9.56 -8.07
C ALA A 105 -2.53 8.67 -7.78
N TYR A 106 -1.39 8.93 -8.42
CA TYR A 106 -0.14 8.19 -8.17
C TYR A 106 0.49 8.53 -6.82
N LEU A 107 0.32 9.75 -6.33
CA LEU A 107 0.72 10.13 -4.97
C LEU A 107 -0.06 9.31 -3.94
N LEU A 108 -1.37 9.18 -4.13
CA LEU A 108 -2.20 8.35 -3.26
C LEU A 108 -1.79 6.86 -3.34
N ALA A 109 -1.56 6.35 -4.55
CA ALA A 109 -1.10 4.98 -4.76
C ALA A 109 0.28 4.70 -4.13
N ALA A 110 1.17 5.69 -4.06
CA ALA A 110 2.47 5.56 -3.41
C ALA A 110 2.37 5.55 -1.88
N LEU A 111 1.44 6.34 -1.32
CA LEU A 111 1.28 6.47 0.14
C LEU A 111 0.45 5.35 0.76
N ALA A 112 -0.56 4.85 0.03
CA ALA A 112 -1.46 3.80 0.50
C ALA A 112 -0.75 2.55 1.05
N PRO A 113 0.27 1.97 0.37
CA PRO A 113 0.96 0.78 0.85
C PRO A 113 2.01 1.04 1.94
N LEU A 114 2.39 2.29 2.24
CA LEU A 114 3.44 2.59 3.23
C LEU A 114 3.20 1.97 4.63
N PRO A 115 1.98 2.02 5.19
CA PRO A 115 1.70 1.37 6.47
C PRO A 115 1.90 -0.15 6.40
N LEU A 116 1.47 -0.77 5.29
CA LEU A 116 1.61 -2.21 5.06
C LEU A 116 3.08 -2.61 4.92
N TRP A 117 3.85 -1.87 4.14
CA TRP A 117 5.29 -2.10 4.03
C TRP A 117 6.00 -1.96 5.37
N SER A 118 5.61 -0.99 6.19
CA SER A 118 6.15 -0.80 7.53
C SER A 118 5.83 -1.98 8.47
N SER A 119 4.67 -2.63 8.29
CA SER A 119 4.29 -3.79 9.10
C SER A 119 5.22 -4.99 8.93
N ALA A 120 5.92 -5.09 7.79
CA ALA A 120 6.87 -6.17 7.53
C ALA A 120 8.08 -6.15 8.48
N VAL A 121 8.37 -5.04 9.18
CA VAL A 121 9.42 -5.00 10.22
C VAL A 121 9.09 -5.95 11.39
N VAL A 122 7.81 -6.25 11.61
CA VAL A 122 7.36 -7.16 12.69
C VAL A 122 7.75 -8.62 12.42
N LEU A 123 8.09 -8.98 11.17
CA LEU A 123 8.56 -10.32 10.79
C LEU A 123 9.87 -10.73 11.47
N VAL A 124 10.62 -9.77 12.05
CA VAL A 124 11.80 -10.04 12.88
C VAL A 124 11.44 -10.79 14.17
N ILE A 125 10.17 -10.73 14.59
CA ILE A 125 9.67 -11.46 15.76
C ILE A 125 8.97 -12.73 15.24
N PRO A 126 9.40 -13.94 15.65
CA PRO A 126 8.80 -15.21 15.23
C PRO A 126 7.44 -15.46 15.93
N SER A 127 6.47 -14.59 15.65
CA SER A 127 5.11 -14.67 16.19
C SER A 127 4.10 -14.37 15.08
N LEU A 128 3.44 -15.42 14.59
CA LEU A 128 2.35 -15.31 13.60
C LEU A 128 1.24 -14.37 14.05
N LEU A 129 0.84 -14.44 15.32
CA LEU A 129 -0.23 -13.61 15.86
C LEU A 129 0.15 -12.12 15.86
N LEU A 130 1.37 -11.79 16.29
CA LEU A 130 1.84 -10.42 16.30
C LEU A 130 1.94 -9.86 14.87
N ASN A 131 2.46 -10.66 13.93
CA ASN A 131 2.53 -10.30 12.52
C ASN A 131 1.14 -10.08 11.91
N ALA A 132 0.19 -10.97 12.19
CA ALA A 132 -1.19 -10.84 11.71
C ALA A 132 -1.86 -9.56 12.26
N LEU A 133 -1.70 -9.27 13.56
CA LEU A 133 -2.23 -8.05 14.16
C LEU A 133 -1.59 -6.79 13.55
N ALA A 134 -0.28 -6.81 13.33
CA ALA A 134 0.43 -5.69 12.71
C ALA A 134 -0.08 -5.40 11.29
N VAL A 135 -0.28 -6.44 10.47
CA VAL A 135 -0.84 -6.31 9.12
C VAL A 135 -2.27 -5.77 9.16
N VAL A 136 -3.12 -6.26 10.07
CA VAL A 136 -4.50 -5.77 10.22
C VAL A 136 -4.54 -4.29 10.61
N VAL A 137 -3.70 -3.88 11.56
CA VAL A 137 -3.59 -2.46 11.96
C VAL A 137 -3.10 -1.62 10.79
N ALA A 138 -2.05 -2.06 10.11
CA ALA A 138 -1.51 -1.37 8.93
C ALA A 138 -2.53 -1.25 7.79
N LEU A 139 -3.35 -2.28 7.57
CA LEU A 139 -4.43 -2.25 6.60
C LEU A 139 -5.48 -1.20 6.97
N GLY A 140 -5.89 -1.12 8.23
CA GLY A 140 -6.80 -0.07 8.72
C GLY A 140 -6.27 1.35 8.52
N ILE A 141 -4.97 1.55 8.75
CA ILE A 141 -4.30 2.82 8.48
C ILE A 141 -4.25 3.12 6.98
N SER A 142 -3.95 2.11 6.15
CA SER A 142 -3.93 2.22 4.68
C SER A 142 -5.29 2.62 4.12
N ILE A 143 -6.37 1.97 4.59
CA ILE A 143 -7.76 2.31 4.22
C ILE A 143 -8.07 3.76 4.58
N SER A 144 -7.70 4.18 5.79
CA SER A 144 -7.89 5.55 6.25
C SER A 144 -7.11 6.55 5.39
N LEU A 145 -5.90 6.21 4.97
CA LEU A 145 -5.06 7.01 4.07
C LEU A 145 -5.71 7.18 2.69
N VAL A 146 -6.22 6.10 2.11
CA VAL A 146 -6.92 6.14 0.81
C VAL A 146 -8.18 7.01 0.91
N TYR A 147 -8.99 6.81 1.94
CA TYR A 147 -10.23 7.55 2.14
C TYR A 147 -9.99 9.05 2.33
N HIS A 148 -9.11 9.43 3.26
CA HIS A 148 -8.80 10.84 3.51
C HIS A 148 -8.03 11.48 2.34
N GLY A 149 -7.18 10.71 1.66
CA GLY A 149 -6.44 11.17 0.49
C GLY A 149 -7.36 11.45 -0.71
N LEU A 150 -8.33 10.57 -1.00
CA LEU A 150 -9.35 10.84 -2.03
C LEU A 150 -10.16 12.11 -1.69
N GLN A 151 -10.60 12.26 -0.45
CA GLN A 151 -11.35 13.44 -0.02
C GLN A 151 -10.53 14.74 -0.08
N ALA A 152 -9.22 14.68 0.20
CA ALA A 152 -8.35 15.85 0.20
C ALA A 152 -7.90 16.27 -1.20
N LEU A 153 -7.73 15.31 -2.11
CA LEU A 153 -7.18 15.52 -3.46
C LEU A 153 -8.25 15.74 -4.53
N CYS A 154 -9.50 15.32 -4.30
CA CYS A 154 -10.59 15.57 -5.25
C CYS A 154 -11.08 17.02 -5.18
N GLN A 155 -11.26 17.65 -6.35
CA GLN A 155 -11.58 19.08 -6.46
C GLN A 155 -13.05 19.44 -6.20
N ARG A 156 -13.96 18.47 -6.02
CA ARG A 156 -15.39 18.70 -5.77
C ARG A 156 -15.89 17.83 -4.62
N GLN A 157 -16.39 18.49 -3.58
CA GLN A 157 -16.26 18.06 -2.18
C GLN A 157 -17.55 17.52 -1.53
N ASP A 158 -18.65 17.35 -2.26
CA ASP A 158 -19.98 17.22 -1.64
C ASP A 158 -20.62 15.82 -1.68
N GLU A 159 -19.99 14.79 -2.24
CA GLU A 159 -20.62 13.46 -2.35
C GLU A 159 -19.77 12.33 -1.75
N ASP A 160 -19.97 12.11 -0.44
CA ASP A 160 -19.38 11.02 0.35
C ASP A 160 -19.67 9.61 -0.25
N VAL A 161 -20.78 9.46 -0.97
CA VAL A 161 -21.21 8.17 -1.54
C VAL A 161 -20.32 7.72 -2.70
N GLU A 162 -19.93 8.63 -3.61
CA GLU A 162 -19.05 8.29 -4.74
C GLU A 162 -17.61 8.04 -4.26
N THR A 163 -17.16 8.77 -3.23
CA THR A 163 -15.86 8.55 -2.59
C THR A 163 -15.81 7.18 -1.90
N MET A 164 -16.89 6.76 -1.23
CA MET A 164 -17.02 5.43 -0.66
C MET A 164 -17.04 4.34 -1.73
N ALA A 165 -17.76 4.55 -2.83
CA ALA A 165 -17.80 3.58 -3.94
C ALA A 165 -16.43 3.40 -4.60
N ALA A 166 -15.71 4.50 -4.86
CA ALA A 166 -14.35 4.45 -5.39
C ALA A 166 -13.38 3.76 -4.41
N THR A 167 -13.46 4.11 -3.12
CA THR A 167 -12.63 3.44 -2.09
C THR A 167 -12.92 1.95 -2.05
N HIS A 168 -14.20 1.54 -2.13
CA HIS A 168 -14.58 0.13 -2.12
C HIS A 168 -14.05 -0.63 -3.34
N THR A 169 -14.12 -0.06 -4.55
CA THR A 169 -13.58 -0.72 -5.75
C THR A 169 -12.06 -0.85 -5.72
N ILE A 170 -11.37 0.20 -5.27
CA ILE A 170 -9.92 0.22 -5.08
C ILE A 170 -9.50 -0.84 -4.04
N MET A 171 -10.20 -0.91 -2.91
CA MET A 171 -9.92 -1.90 -1.87
C MET A 171 -10.24 -3.32 -2.32
N ALA A 172 -11.36 -3.54 -3.01
CA ALA A 172 -11.72 -4.85 -3.56
C ALA A 172 -10.66 -5.34 -4.57
N ALA A 173 -10.18 -4.46 -5.44
CA ALA A 173 -9.08 -4.77 -6.37
C ALA A 173 -7.78 -5.12 -5.62
N GLY A 174 -7.46 -4.38 -4.56
CA GLY A 174 -6.30 -4.67 -3.71
C GLY A 174 -6.39 -6.04 -3.01
N VAL A 175 -7.56 -6.37 -2.44
CA VAL A 175 -7.80 -7.68 -1.80
C VAL A 175 -7.73 -8.82 -2.82
N LEU A 176 -8.28 -8.63 -4.02
CA LEU A 176 -8.18 -9.63 -5.10
C LEU A 176 -6.73 -9.83 -5.55
N ALA A 177 -5.97 -8.76 -5.73
CA ALA A 177 -4.55 -8.83 -6.07
C ALA A 177 -3.75 -9.57 -4.98
N TRP A 178 -4.03 -9.28 -3.72
CA TRP A 178 -3.41 -9.97 -2.58
C TRP A 178 -3.79 -11.46 -2.54
N GLY A 179 -5.07 -11.80 -2.74
CA GLY A 179 -5.53 -13.18 -2.79
C GLY A 179 -4.88 -13.98 -3.91
N LEU A 180 -4.73 -13.38 -5.10
CA LEU A 180 -4.02 -13.98 -6.23
C LEU A 180 -2.54 -14.22 -5.89
N LEU A 181 -1.90 -13.27 -5.22
CA LEU A 181 -0.52 -13.39 -4.77
C LEU A 181 -0.36 -14.55 -3.78
N MET A 182 -1.24 -14.65 -2.79
CA MET A 182 -1.23 -15.76 -1.82
C MET A 182 -1.45 -17.11 -2.50
N ALA A 183 -2.36 -17.20 -3.47
CA ALA A 183 -2.59 -18.43 -4.24
C ALA A 183 -1.34 -18.84 -5.03
N LEU A 184 -0.65 -17.88 -5.64
CA LEU A 184 0.58 -18.12 -6.39
C LEU A 184 1.74 -18.54 -5.49
N VAL A 185 1.87 -17.93 -4.31
CA VAL A 185 2.87 -18.30 -3.29
C VAL A 185 2.59 -19.70 -2.73
N TRP A 186 1.33 -20.05 -2.49
CA TRP A 186 0.96 -21.39 -2.00
C TRP A 186 1.25 -22.50 -3.00
N ALA A 187 1.09 -22.20 -4.30
CA ALA A 187 1.32 -23.13 -5.40
C ALA A 187 2.81 -23.45 -5.66
N LEU A 188 3.74 -22.67 -5.09
CA LEU A 188 5.20 -22.84 -5.17
C LEU A 188 5.73 -23.70 -4.01
#